data_AF-A0A1C3WQP5-F1
#
_entry.id   AF-A0A1C3WQP5-F1
#
_cell.length_a   1.000
_cell.length_b   1.000
_cell.length_c   1.000
_cell.angle_alpha   90.00
_cell.angle_beta   90.00
_cell.angle_gamma   90.00
#
_symmetry.space_group_name_H-M   'P 1'
#
loop_
_entity.id
_entity.type
_entity.pdbx_description
1 polymer ?
#
loop_
_entity_poly.entity_id
_entity_poly.type
_entity_poly.pdbx_seq_one_letter_code
_entity_poly.pdbx_strand_id
1 'polypeptide(L)'
;MAYTEDHIALAAEYALGTLGADERAQVETMMAVDPAFAEIVQAWAYRLGVLNQMVGSVEPRPIVWENIRAEIARTTAAQEPPAPAEASPPPQPPLPETPSLAAAESPPESSQSAEVQQPEAAAPEAPRPEFDAVPEIAPQFIPQVHAPDANVVRAPQAPVVDDSNVIRLESRVKRWRTIASAIGALAAALLVTLSLQILLPDALPGALRPPPRIQTVEVKTPAAPLAASAQYVALLQGQGGGPAFILTIDGATRNFTVRKVGATPEPGKSFELWLISDKLPRPRSLGVIGAGDFTARPLLASYDAEVVNSATFAVTIEQAGGSPNGQPTSAPVFSGKLIETVPPAQPQAPAQK
;
A
#
# COMPACT_ATOMS: atom_id res chain seq x y z
N MET A 1 13.58 -0.96 -11.53
CA MET A 1 13.36 -0.18 -12.77
C MET A 1 13.00 1.25 -12.38
N ALA A 2 12.83 2.19 -13.32
CA ALA A 2 12.14 3.44 -13.00
C ALA A 2 10.63 3.20 -13.08
N TYR A 3 9.91 3.40 -11.97
CA TYR A 3 8.45 3.28 -11.94
C TYR A 3 7.81 4.51 -12.58
N THR A 4 6.70 4.32 -13.30
CA THR A 4 5.92 5.46 -13.80
C THR A 4 5.12 6.10 -12.66
N GLU A 5 4.65 7.32 -12.87
CA GLU A 5 3.79 8.00 -11.89
C GLU A 5 2.56 7.17 -11.53
N ASP A 6 1.98 6.46 -12.51
CA ASP A 6 0.81 5.58 -12.32
C ASP A 6 1.10 4.43 -11.33
N HIS A 7 2.31 3.85 -11.38
CA HIS A 7 2.72 2.82 -10.42
C HIS A 7 2.88 3.40 -9.00
N ILE A 8 3.38 4.63 -8.89
CA ILE A 8 3.57 5.31 -7.60
C ILE A 8 2.20 5.70 -7.00
N ALA A 9 1.26 6.13 -7.84
CA ALA A 9 -0.13 6.41 -7.47
C ALA A 9 -0.85 5.12 -7.02
N LEU A 10 -0.78 4.05 -7.81
CA LEU A 10 -1.36 2.74 -7.48
C LEU A 10 -0.82 2.19 -6.14
N ALA A 11 0.47 2.37 -5.86
CA ALA A 11 1.07 2.01 -4.57
C ALA A 11 0.51 2.85 -3.39
N ALA A 12 0.23 4.14 -3.63
CA ALA A 12 -0.37 5.02 -2.63
C ALA A 12 -1.84 4.66 -2.35
N GLU A 13 -2.63 4.37 -3.39
CA GLU A 13 -4.03 3.95 -3.30
C GLU A 13 -4.17 2.58 -2.62
N TYR A 14 -3.26 1.64 -2.91
CA TYR A 14 -3.17 0.38 -2.18
C TYR A 14 -2.92 0.62 -0.67
N ALA A 15 -1.94 1.46 -0.34
CA ALA A 15 -1.57 1.77 1.05
C ALA A 15 -2.67 2.55 1.80
N LEU A 16 -3.45 3.39 1.11
CA LEU A 16 -4.63 4.06 1.65
C LEU A 16 -5.84 3.12 1.77
N GLY A 17 -5.81 2.00 1.05
CA GLY A 17 -6.86 0.98 1.07
C GLY A 17 -8.02 1.23 0.10
N THR A 18 -7.92 2.23 -0.78
CA THR A 18 -9.01 2.69 -1.65
C THR A 18 -9.26 1.84 -2.91
N LEU A 19 -8.34 0.93 -3.24
CA LEU A 19 -8.47 0.04 -4.40
C LEU A 19 -9.59 -0.99 -4.28
N GLY A 20 -10.17 -1.35 -5.43
CA GLY A 20 -11.09 -2.48 -5.58
C GLY A 20 -10.42 -3.83 -5.30
N ALA A 21 -11.22 -4.90 -5.24
CA ALA A 21 -10.72 -6.24 -4.94
C ALA A 21 -9.74 -6.76 -6.00
N ASP A 22 -10.07 -6.58 -7.28
CA ASP A 22 -9.25 -7.08 -8.40
C ASP A 22 -7.93 -6.31 -8.54
N GLU A 23 -7.96 -4.98 -8.35
CA GLU A 23 -6.79 -4.11 -8.34
C GLU A 23 -5.87 -4.41 -7.16
N ARG A 24 -6.44 -4.66 -5.97
CA ARG A 24 -5.70 -5.10 -4.78
C ARG A 24 -4.97 -6.43 -5.06
N ALA A 25 -5.65 -7.41 -5.65
CA ALA A 25 -5.03 -8.69 -6.02
C ALA A 25 -3.93 -8.54 -7.10
N GLN A 26 -4.10 -7.61 -8.05
CA GLN A 26 -3.05 -7.27 -9.02
C GLN A 26 -1.81 -6.68 -8.34
N VAL A 27 -2.00 -5.75 -7.39
CA VAL A 27 -0.90 -5.16 -6.61
C VAL A 27 -0.21 -6.19 -5.74
N GLU A 28 -0.94 -7.07 -5.05
CA GLU A 28 -0.37 -8.17 -4.26
C GLU A 28 0.48 -9.11 -5.13
N THR A 29 -0.01 -9.45 -6.33
CA THR A 29 0.76 -10.24 -7.31
C THR A 29 2.03 -9.50 -7.76
N MET A 30 1.93 -8.20 -8.02
CA MET A 30 3.08 -7.37 -8.40
C MET A 30 4.11 -7.27 -7.25
N MET A 31 3.68 -7.12 -6.00
CA MET A 31 4.56 -7.14 -4.82
C MET A 31 5.25 -8.48 -4.60
N ALA A 32 4.60 -9.61 -4.95
CA ALA A 32 5.19 -10.93 -4.86
C ALA A 32 6.29 -11.19 -5.92
N VAL A 33 6.21 -10.49 -7.07
CA VAL A 33 7.16 -10.62 -8.18
C VAL A 33 8.25 -9.53 -8.18
N ASP A 34 7.94 -8.32 -7.73
CA ASP A 34 8.83 -7.17 -7.67
C ASP A 34 8.98 -6.62 -6.23
N PRO A 35 10.05 -7.02 -5.50
CA PRO A 35 10.34 -6.51 -4.18
C PRO A 35 10.56 -5.00 -4.11
N ALA A 36 11.06 -4.37 -5.18
CA ALA A 36 11.30 -2.92 -5.20
C ALA A 36 9.99 -2.13 -5.36
N PHE A 37 8.96 -2.71 -5.97
CA PHE A 37 7.61 -2.16 -5.91
C PHE A 37 7.01 -2.30 -4.50
N ALA A 38 7.23 -3.43 -3.82
CA ALA A 38 6.79 -3.63 -2.45
C ALA A 38 7.41 -2.60 -1.47
N GLU A 39 8.68 -2.20 -1.67
CA GLU A 39 9.30 -1.10 -0.91
C GLU A 39 8.56 0.25 -1.08
N ILE A 40 8.05 0.55 -2.27
CA ILE A 40 7.28 1.79 -2.53
C ILE A 40 5.94 1.76 -1.79
N VAL A 41 5.24 0.62 -1.81
CA VAL A 41 4.00 0.42 -1.04
C VAL A 41 4.25 0.59 0.45
N GLN A 42 5.33 -0.02 0.97
CA GLN A 42 5.72 0.11 2.39
C GLN A 42 6.10 1.56 2.77
N ALA A 43 6.80 2.29 1.88
CA ALA A 43 7.13 3.70 2.10
C ALA A 43 5.88 4.58 2.18
N TRP A 44 4.85 4.31 1.38
CA TRP A 44 3.55 4.97 1.48
C TRP A 44 2.80 4.59 2.76
N ALA A 45 2.74 3.30 3.11
CA ALA A 45 2.11 2.83 4.34
C ALA A 45 2.75 3.46 5.59
N TYR A 46 4.09 3.57 5.64
CA TYR A 46 4.80 4.25 6.71
C TYR A 46 4.48 5.76 6.77
N ARG A 47 4.48 6.44 5.63
CA ARG A 47 4.16 7.88 5.54
C ARG A 47 2.73 8.18 6.00
N LEU A 48 1.76 7.36 5.60
CA LEU A 48 0.36 7.50 5.98
C LEU A 48 0.09 7.02 7.42
N GLY A 49 0.86 6.07 7.94
CA GLY A 49 0.72 5.53 9.29
C GLY A 49 0.83 6.56 10.43
N VAL A 50 1.48 7.71 10.18
CA VAL A 50 1.50 8.84 11.13
C VAL A 50 0.09 9.41 11.38
N LEU A 51 -0.79 9.39 10.38
CA LEU A 51 -2.18 9.88 10.51
C LEU A 51 -2.98 9.04 11.52
N ASN A 52 -2.66 7.76 11.67
CA ASN A 52 -3.32 6.89 12.66
C ASN A 52 -3.02 7.32 14.11
N GLN A 53 -1.94 8.08 14.36
CA GLN A 53 -1.68 8.66 15.69
C GLN A 53 -2.63 9.82 16.04
N MET A 54 -3.33 10.39 15.05
CA MET A 54 -4.33 11.43 15.26
C MET A 54 -5.73 10.87 15.56
N VAL A 55 -5.91 9.55 15.42
CA VAL A 55 -7.18 8.86 15.72
C VAL A 55 -7.22 8.48 17.19
N GLY A 56 -8.32 8.83 17.87
CA GLY A 56 -8.53 8.46 19.28
C GLY A 56 -8.69 6.95 19.47
N SER A 57 -8.16 6.41 20.56
CA SER A 57 -8.38 5.01 20.93
C SER A 57 -9.86 4.77 21.26
N VAL A 58 -10.44 3.74 20.65
CA VAL A 58 -11.80 3.26 20.93
C VAL A 58 -11.68 1.81 21.43
N GLU A 59 -12.17 1.54 22.64
CA GLU A 59 -12.12 0.20 23.22
C GLU A 59 -13.07 -0.75 22.48
N PRO A 60 -12.59 -1.87 21.89
CA PRO A 60 -13.45 -2.88 21.29
C PRO A 60 -14.30 -3.60 22.34
N ARG A 61 -15.49 -4.08 21.95
CA ARG A 61 -16.30 -4.93 22.84
C ARG A 61 -15.53 -6.20 23.23
N PRO A 62 -15.53 -6.65 24.50
CA PRO A 62 -14.71 -7.79 24.96
C PRO A 62 -14.85 -9.07 24.14
N ILE A 63 -16.07 -9.38 23.68
CA ILE A 63 -16.38 -10.54 22.82
C ILE A 63 -15.56 -10.59 21.51
N VAL A 64 -15.07 -9.45 21.02
CA VAL A 64 -14.22 -9.39 19.81
C VAL A 64 -12.91 -10.16 20.03
N TRP A 65 -12.33 -10.10 21.23
CA TRP A 65 -11.10 -10.82 21.54
C TRP A 65 -11.30 -12.33 21.63
N GLU A 66 -12.43 -12.77 22.18
CA GLU A 66 -12.81 -14.18 22.26
C GLU A 66 -13.06 -14.76 20.87
N ASN A 67 -13.79 -14.03 20.01
CA ASN A 67 -14.03 -14.40 18.62
C ASN A 67 -12.72 -14.50 17.82
N ILE A 68 -11.80 -13.53 17.95
CA ILE A 68 -10.49 -13.57 17.29
C ILE A 68 -9.68 -14.78 17.75
N ARG A 69 -9.65 -15.07 19.06
CA ARG A 69 -8.93 -16.23 19.61
C ARG A 69 -9.50 -17.54 19.08
N ALA A 70 -10.83 -17.67 19.06
CA ALA A 70 -11.51 -18.85 18.51
C ALA A 70 -11.20 -19.03 17.02
N GLU A 71 -11.21 -17.94 16.24
CA GLU A 71 -10.95 -18.00 14.80
C GLU A 71 -9.50 -18.38 14.48
N ILE A 72 -8.52 -17.78 15.18
CA ILE A 72 -7.11 -18.16 15.04
C ILE A 72 -6.93 -19.65 15.34
N ALA A 73 -7.54 -20.17 16.42
CA ALA A 73 -7.47 -21.59 16.75
C ALA A 73 -8.09 -22.49 15.65
N ARG A 74 -9.22 -22.08 15.06
CA ARG A 74 -9.81 -22.79 13.90
C ARG A 74 -8.92 -22.76 12.67
N THR A 75 -8.35 -21.61 12.33
CA THR A 75 -7.45 -21.46 11.18
C THR A 75 -6.18 -22.30 11.34
N THR A 76 -5.56 -22.28 12.54
CA THR A 76 -4.40 -23.12 12.85
C THR A 76 -4.73 -24.60 12.72
N ALA A 77 -5.85 -25.07 13.30
CA ALA A 77 -6.26 -26.47 13.20
C ALA A 77 -6.59 -26.91 11.76
N ALA A 78 -7.01 -25.98 10.88
CA ALA A 78 -7.24 -26.24 9.46
C ALA A 78 -5.95 -26.22 8.61
N GLN A 79 -4.85 -25.69 9.14
CA GLN A 79 -3.53 -25.65 8.50
C GLN A 79 -2.57 -26.73 9.02
N GLU A 80 -2.92 -27.44 10.09
CA GLU A 80 -2.28 -28.69 10.51
C GLU A 80 -2.50 -29.75 9.40
N PRO A 81 -1.44 -30.24 8.70
CA PRO A 81 -1.60 -31.31 7.74
C PRO A 81 -2.11 -32.57 8.48
N PRO A 82 -3.01 -33.37 7.87
CA PRO A 82 -3.60 -34.51 8.55
C PRO A 82 -2.50 -35.50 8.98
N ALA A 83 -2.36 -35.67 10.29
CA ALA A 83 -1.45 -36.66 10.85
C ALA A 83 -1.78 -38.05 10.26
N PRO A 84 -0.78 -38.87 9.90
CA PRO A 84 -1.04 -40.21 9.40
C PRO A 84 -1.82 -40.98 10.46
N ALA A 85 -2.97 -41.53 10.07
CA ALA A 85 -3.91 -42.15 11.00
C ALA A 85 -3.22 -43.25 11.81
N GLU A 86 -3.00 -42.99 13.11
CA GLU A 86 -2.54 -44.00 14.05
C GLU A 86 -3.58 -45.13 14.05
N ALA A 87 -3.13 -46.34 13.70
CA ALA A 87 -4.03 -47.45 13.43
C ALA A 87 -4.90 -47.75 14.66
N SER A 88 -6.22 -47.82 14.45
CA SER A 88 -7.18 -48.16 15.50
C SER A 88 -6.73 -49.41 16.27
N PRO A 89 -6.76 -49.41 17.61
CA PRO A 89 -6.51 -50.62 18.39
C PRO A 89 -7.48 -51.73 17.96
N PRO A 90 -7.04 -52.99 17.86
CA PRO A 90 -7.89 -54.07 17.41
C PRO A 90 -9.10 -54.27 18.35
N PRO A 91 -10.29 -54.59 17.82
CA PRO A 91 -11.51 -54.67 18.61
C PRO A 91 -11.44 -55.79 19.66
N GLN A 92 -11.81 -55.46 20.89
CA GLN A 92 -11.98 -56.44 21.97
C GLN A 92 -13.27 -57.25 21.74
N PRO A 93 -13.30 -58.56 22.08
CA PRO A 93 -14.47 -59.40 21.87
C PRO A 93 -15.65 -59.03 22.79
N PRO A 94 -16.91 -59.21 22.34
CA PRO A 94 -18.09 -58.77 23.08
C PRO A 94 -18.41 -59.65 24.30
N LEU A 95 -18.81 -59.01 25.39
CA LEU A 95 -19.46 -59.65 26.54
C LEU A 95 -21.00 -59.60 26.36
N PRO A 96 -21.74 -60.58 26.88
CA PRO A 96 -23.14 -60.81 26.50
C PRO A 96 -24.14 -59.79 27.06
N GLU A 97 -25.16 -59.52 26.25
CA GLU A 97 -26.25 -58.58 26.53
C GLU A 97 -27.24 -59.12 27.59
N THR A 98 -27.70 -58.25 28.49
CA THR A 98 -28.88 -58.48 29.32
C THR A 98 -30.03 -57.57 28.84
N PRO A 99 -31.17 -58.11 28.39
CA PRO A 99 -32.28 -57.31 27.90
C PRO A 99 -33.17 -56.80 29.06
N SER A 100 -33.68 -55.58 28.94
CA SER A 100 -34.87 -55.16 29.70
C SER A 100 -35.74 -54.21 28.88
N LEU A 101 -37.02 -54.54 28.81
CA LEU A 101 -38.07 -53.83 28.09
C LEU A 101 -38.42 -52.51 28.80
N ALA A 102 -38.89 -51.52 28.05
CA ALA A 102 -40.28 -51.04 28.13
C ALA A 102 -40.58 -50.04 27.01
N ALA A 103 -41.79 -50.12 26.44
CA ALA A 103 -42.29 -49.19 25.43
C ALA A 103 -43.32 -48.22 26.02
N ALA A 104 -43.49 -47.04 25.43
CA ALA A 104 -44.67 -46.20 25.59
C ALA A 104 -44.93 -45.32 24.36
N GLU A 105 -46.06 -45.57 23.73
CA GLU A 105 -46.76 -44.84 22.66
C GLU A 105 -46.90 -43.30 22.84
N SER A 106 -46.72 -42.57 21.72
CA SER A 106 -47.74 -41.73 21.01
C SER A 106 -48.69 -40.76 21.76
N PRO A 107 -49.33 -39.77 21.07
CA PRO A 107 -48.83 -38.82 20.06
C PRO A 107 -49.29 -37.34 20.37
N PRO A 108 -49.80 -36.47 19.45
CA PRO A 108 -49.35 -35.07 19.37
C PRO A 108 -50.30 -34.01 19.98
N GLU A 109 -49.80 -32.77 20.14
CA GLU A 109 -50.65 -31.57 20.27
C GLU A 109 -50.35 -30.51 19.19
N SER A 110 -51.40 -29.80 18.81
CA SER A 110 -51.41 -28.78 17.75
C SER A 110 -51.45 -27.37 18.34
N SER A 111 -50.82 -26.39 17.67
CA SER A 111 -51.32 -25.02 17.43
C SER A 111 -50.19 -24.17 16.82
N GLN A 112 -50.22 -23.90 15.51
CA GLN A 112 -50.87 -22.71 14.92
C GLN A 112 -50.27 -21.37 15.35
N SER A 113 -49.47 -20.80 14.45
CA SER A 113 -49.42 -19.37 14.06
C SER A 113 -48.40 -19.24 12.92
N ALA A 114 -48.60 -18.52 11.83
CA ALA A 114 -49.76 -17.92 11.18
C ALA A 114 -49.23 -17.45 9.82
N GLU A 115 -49.90 -17.83 8.74
CA GLU A 115 -49.56 -17.44 7.37
C GLU A 115 -49.95 -15.98 7.11
N VAL A 116 -48.96 -15.11 6.82
CA VAL A 116 -49.16 -13.75 6.27
C VAL A 116 -47.99 -13.45 5.32
N GLN A 117 -48.11 -13.77 4.03
CA GLN A 117 -48.76 -12.99 2.96
C GLN A 117 -47.84 -11.93 2.33
N GLN A 118 -47.37 -12.29 1.14
CA GLN A 118 -46.55 -11.52 0.22
C GLN A 118 -47.43 -10.46 -0.48
N PRO A 119 -47.08 -9.15 -0.45
CA PRO A 119 -47.74 -8.16 -1.28
C PRO A 119 -47.06 -8.11 -2.65
N GLU A 120 -47.67 -8.76 -3.63
CA GLU A 120 -47.49 -8.42 -5.04
C GLU A 120 -48.07 -7.01 -5.28
N ALA A 121 -47.27 -6.11 -5.86
CA ALA A 121 -47.71 -4.77 -6.24
C ALA A 121 -47.23 -4.46 -7.66
N ALA A 122 -48.13 -4.62 -8.61
CA ALA A 122 -47.93 -4.27 -10.01
C ALA A 122 -47.87 -2.74 -10.21
N ALA A 123 -47.38 -2.33 -11.39
CA ALA A 123 -47.20 -0.93 -11.79
C ALA A 123 -48.52 -0.14 -11.88
N PRO A 124 -48.44 1.18 -12.14
CA PRO A 124 -48.60 1.54 -13.56
C PRO A 124 -47.65 2.61 -14.11
N GLU A 125 -47.47 2.51 -15.42
CA GLU A 125 -46.83 3.46 -16.32
C GLU A 125 -47.73 4.68 -16.59
N ALA A 126 -47.15 5.85 -16.90
CA ALA A 126 -47.90 7.05 -17.31
C ALA A 126 -47.13 7.84 -18.40
N PRO A 127 -47.81 8.52 -19.33
CA PRO A 127 -47.27 8.73 -20.68
C PRO A 127 -46.76 10.14 -21.01
N ARG A 128 -46.05 10.25 -22.14
CA ARG A 128 -45.84 11.49 -22.90
C ARG A 128 -47.17 12.07 -23.40
N PRO A 129 -47.19 13.38 -23.68
CA PRO A 129 -47.82 13.86 -24.91
C PRO A 129 -46.83 14.57 -25.83
N GLU A 130 -47.11 14.45 -27.12
CA GLU A 130 -46.42 15.08 -28.24
C GLU A 130 -47.07 16.46 -28.53
N PHE A 131 -46.38 17.35 -29.23
CA PHE A 131 -47.01 18.52 -29.84
C PHE A 131 -46.61 18.64 -31.31
N ASP A 132 -47.62 18.92 -32.12
CA ASP A 132 -47.64 18.66 -33.55
C ASP A 132 -47.31 19.90 -34.41
N ALA A 133 -47.23 19.66 -35.72
CA ALA A 133 -46.72 20.42 -36.85
C ALA A 133 -47.06 21.92 -37.09
N VAL A 134 -46.34 22.45 -38.08
CA VAL A 134 -46.33 23.81 -38.70
C VAL A 134 -47.58 24.08 -39.58
N PRO A 135 -47.88 25.34 -39.99
CA PRO A 135 -47.39 25.90 -41.29
C PRO A 135 -46.95 27.39 -41.21
N GLU A 136 -45.89 27.84 -41.89
CA GLU A 136 -45.79 28.24 -43.32
C GLU A 136 -46.74 29.37 -43.77
N ILE A 137 -46.17 30.53 -44.20
CA ILE A 137 -46.65 31.46 -45.24
C ILE A 137 -45.51 32.45 -45.60
N ALA A 138 -45.27 32.63 -46.91
CA ALA A 138 -44.67 33.83 -47.52
C ALA A 138 -45.56 34.24 -48.71
N PRO A 139 -45.65 35.52 -49.12
CA PRO A 139 -44.81 35.94 -50.25
C PRO A 139 -44.45 37.45 -50.38
N GLN A 140 -43.35 37.69 -51.10
CA GLN A 140 -43.05 38.70 -52.14
C GLN A 140 -43.97 39.94 -52.38
N PHE A 141 -43.37 41.11 -52.67
CA PHE A 141 -43.83 42.02 -53.76
C PHE A 141 -42.76 43.06 -54.21
N ILE A 142 -42.72 43.35 -55.51
CA ILE A 142 -41.79 44.28 -56.23
C ILE A 142 -42.57 44.87 -57.42
N PRO A 143 -42.68 46.21 -57.63
CA PRO A 143 -42.00 46.86 -58.79
C PRO A 143 -41.74 48.40 -58.77
N GLN A 144 -40.64 48.84 -59.40
CA GLN A 144 -40.51 50.08 -60.24
C GLN A 144 -40.58 51.47 -59.48
N VAL A 145 -40.22 52.65 -60.03
CA VAL A 145 -40.40 53.18 -61.41
C VAL A 145 -39.40 54.30 -61.83
N HIS A 146 -39.07 54.31 -63.13
CA HIS A 146 -38.80 55.45 -64.06
C HIS A 146 -37.52 56.34 -63.98
N ALA A 147 -37.01 56.62 -65.19
CA ALA A 147 -35.99 57.63 -65.52
C ALA A 147 -36.63 58.99 -65.89
N PRO A 148 -35.85 60.04 -66.23
CA PRO A 148 -35.52 60.22 -67.67
C PRO A 148 -34.13 60.82 -68.01
N ASP A 149 -33.79 60.67 -69.29
CA ASP A 149 -32.79 61.39 -70.12
C ASP A 149 -32.93 62.93 -70.07
N ALA A 150 -32.00 63.77 -70.55
CA ALA A 150 -30.56 63.67 -70.89
C ALA A 150 -30.03 65.11 -71.08
N ASN A 151 -28.71 65.33 -71.01
CA ASN A 151 -28.10 66.46 -71.74
C ASN A 151 -26.63 66.24 -72.09
N VAL A 152 -26.20 66.87 -73.19
CA VAL A 152 -24.99 66.56 -73.96
C VAL A 152 -23.81 67.46 -73.55
N VAL A 153 -22.57 66.97 -73.59
CA VAL A 153 -21.41 67.59 -74.30
C VAL A 153 -20.06 66.89 -74.03
N ARG A 154 -19.28 66.75 -75.11
CA ARG A 154 -17.83 66.46 -75.23
C ARG A 154 -17.39 65.01 -74.98
N ALA A 155 -17.03 64.34 -76.08
CA ALA A 155 -16.15 63.17 -76.08
C ALA A 155 -14.69 63.58 -75.87
N PRO A 156 -13.97 63.03 -74.88
CA PRO A 156 -12.52 62.86 -74.92
C PRO A 156 -12.17 61.61 -75.73
N GLN A 157 -10.94 61.54 -76.22
CA GLN A 157 -10.46 60.44 -77.05
C GLN A 157 -10.33 59.13 -76.25
N ALA A 158 -10.49 57.99 -76.93
CA ALA A 158 -10.27 56.69 -76.31
C ALA A 158 -8.82 56.58 -75.81
N PRO A 159 -8.57 56.11 -74.57
CA PRO A 159 -7.22 55.81 -74.12
C PRO A 159 -6.65 54.67 -74.95
N VAL A 160 -5.40 54.82 -75.41
CA VAL A 160 -4.62 53.69 -75.94
C VAL A 160 -4.51 52.67 -74.82
N VAL A 161 -5.04 51.46 -75.04
CA VAL A 161 -4.96 50.37 -74.07
C VAL A 161 -3.52 49.89 -74.02
N ASP A 162 -2.85 50.15 -72.88
CA ASP A 162 -1.50 49.66 -72.63
C ASP A 162 -1.57 48.21 -72.10
N ASP A 163 -1.56 47.26 -73.04
CA ASP A 163 -1.56 45.82 -72.77
C ASP A 163 -0.39 45.35 -71.88
N SER A 164 0.65 46.16 -71.71
CA SER A 164 1.77 45.85 -70.82
C SER A 164 1.32 45.65 -69.36
N ASN A 165 0.23 46.29 -68.94
CA ASN A 165 -0.26 46.22 -67.57
C ASN A 165 -0.93 44.86 -67.25
N VAL A 166 -1.64 44.27 -68.22
CA VAL A 166 -2.32 42.96 -68.06
C VAL A 166 -1.28 41.83 -67.96
N ILE A 167 -0.24 41.87 -68.81
CA ILE A 167 0.87 40.91 -68.79
C ILE A 167 1.67 40.98 -67.47
N ARG A 168 1.79 42.19 -66.90
CA ARG A 168 2.42 42.39 -65.57
C ARG A 168 1.61 41.74 -64.44
N LEU A 169 0.27 41.79 -64.49
CA LEU A 169 -0.58 41.14 -63.50
C LEU A 169 -0.57 39.61 -63.62
N GLU A 170 -0.79 39.04 -64.82
CA GLU A 170 -0.80 37.57 -64.98
C GLU A 170 0.51 36.92 -64.51
N SER A 171 1.66 37.51 -64.89
CA SER A 171 2.97 36.99 -64.50
C SER A 171 3.22 37.13 -62.99
N ARG A 172 2.61 38.10 -62.31
CA ARG A 172 2.72 38.29 -60.86
C ARG A 172 1.81 37.31 -60.10
N VAL A 173 0.60 37.05 -60.59
CA VAL A 173 -0.33 36.05 -60.02
C VAL A 173 0.20 34.62 -60.19
N LYS A 174 0.73 34.25 -61.37
CA LYS A 174 1.40 32.95 -61.57
C LYS A 174 2.57 32.75 -60.57
N ARG A 175 3.39 33.79 -60.35
CA ARG A 175 4.49 33.77 -59.37
C ARG A 175 4.01 33.65 -57.92
N TRP A 176 2.96 34.38 -57.53
CA TRP A 176 2.36 34.26 -56.20
C TRP A 176 1.78 32.86 -55.96
N ARG A 177 1.13 32.26 -56.97
CA ARG A 177 0.61 30.89 -56.87
C ARG A 177 1.74 29.87 -56.69
N THR A 178 2.85 29.99 -57.42
CA THR A 178 4.01 29.10 -57.23
C THR A 178 4.66 29.27 -55.86
N ILE A 179 4.71 30.49 -55.30
CA ILE A 179 5.24 30.74 -53.95
C ILE A 179 4.33 30.13 -52.89
N ALA A 180 3.00 30.31 -53.00
CA ALA A 180 2.04 29.71 -52.09
C ALA A 180 2.09 28.18 -52.10
N SER A 181 2.18 27.55 -53.28
CA SER A 181 2.36 26.10 -53.41
C SER A 181 3.69 25.61 -52.82
N ALA A 182 4.78 26.36 -52.98
CA ALA A 182 6.07 26.02 -52.39
C ALA A 182 6.05 26.08 -50.85
N ILE A 183 5.43 27.11 -50.26
CA ILE A 183 5.26 27.23 -48.80
C ILE A 183 4.38 26.09 -48.27
N GLY A 184 3.28 25.76 -48.94
CA GLY A 184 2.40 24.65 -48.57
C GLY A 184 3.12 23.29 -48.56
N ALA A 185 3.95 23.01 -49.57
CA ALA A 185 4.76 21.79 -49.62
C ALA A 185 5.79 21.72 -48.48
N LEU A 186 6.40 22.85 -48.13
CA LEU A 186 7.39 22.93 -47.04
C LEU A 186 6.72 22.73 -45.66
N ALA A 187 5.54 23.30 -45.44
CA ALA A 187 4.74 23.06 -44.24
C ALA A 187 4.28 21.60 -44.11
N ALA A 188 3.83 20.98 -45.21
CA ALA A 188 3.48 19.56 -45.23
C ALA A 188 4.69 18.66 -44.92
N ALA A 189 5.86 18.94 -45.48
CA ALA A 189 7.09 18.22 -45.19
C ALA A 189 7.49 18.35 -43.70
N LEU A 190 7.40 19.55 -43.12
CA LEU A 190 7.65 19.78 -41.70
C LEU A 190 6.69 19.00 -40.80
N LEU A 191 5.39 19.00 -41.12
CA LEU A 191 4.39 18.22 -40.37
C LEU A 191 4.64 16.71 -40.46
N VAL A 192 5.05 16.19 -41.63
CA VAL A 192 5.46 14.78 -41.76
C VAL A 192 6.71 14.49 -40.93
N THR A 193 7.74 15.34 -40.95
CA THR A 193 8.94 15.14 -40.11
C THR A 193 8.64 15.22 -38.61
N LEU A 194 7.75 16.11 -38.18
CA LEU A 194 7.34 16.25 -36.79
C LEU A 194 6.48 15.06 -36.34
N SER A 195 5.57 14.59 -37.20
CA SER A 195 4.76 13.40 -36.93
C SER A 195 5.65 12.15 -36.82
N LEU A 196 6.69 12.04 -37.66
CA LEU A 196 7.66 10.96 -37.61
C LEU A 196 8.54 11.02 -36.35
N GLN A 197 8.94 12.23 -35.90
CA GLN A 197 9.64 12.43 -34.62
C GLN A 197 8.81 11.98 -33.42
N ILE A 198 7.48 12.14 -33.45
CA ILE A 198 6.59 11.81 -32.33
C ILE A 198 6.19 10.32 -32.35
N LEU A 199 5.85 9.75 -33.51
CA LEU A 199 5.32 8.37 -33.60
C LEU A 199 6.36 7.29 -33.91
N LEU A 200 7.43 7.58 -34.66
CA LEU A 200 8.48 6.60 -35.04
C LEU A 200 9.89 7.22 -34.95
N PRO A 201 10.39 7.55 -33.75
CA PRO A 201 11.65 8.27 -33.57
C PRO A 201 12.89 7.56 -34.16
N ASP A 202 12.87 6.23 -34.28
CA ASP A 202 13.96 5.44 -34.87
C ASP A 202 14.03 5.47 -36.41
N ALA A 203 13.00 5.96 -37.10
CA ALA A 203 12.95 5.96 -38.57
C ALA A 203 13.80 7.08 -39.22
N LEU A 204 14.39 7.98 -38.44
CA LEU A 204 15.14 9.13 -38.96
C LEU A 204 16.61 8.77 -39.32
N PRO A 205 17.13 9.28 -40.46
CA PRO A 205 18.54 9.15 -40.81
C PRO A 205 19.43 9.88 -39.80
N GLY A 206 20.59 9.29 -39.49
CA GLY A 206 21.38 9.59 -38.28
C GLY A 206 21.76 11.05 -38.04
N ALA A 207 21.81 11.89 -39.07
CA ALA A 207 22.15 13.32 -38.95
C ALA A 207 21.06 14.18 -38.27
N LEU A 208 19.82 13.69 -38.17
CA LEU A 208 18.70 14.40 -37.51
C LEU A 208 18.31 13.79 -36.15
N ARG A 209 19.07 12.80 -35.66
CA ARG A 209 18.84 12.22 -34.34
C ARG A 209 19.42 13.17 -33.27
N PRO A 210 18.65 13.57 -32.24
CA PRO A 210 19.24 14.29 -31.11
C PRO A 210 20.30 13.41 -30.46
N PRO A 211 21.49 13.94 -30.09
CA PRO A 211 22.55 13.13 -29.53
C PRO A 211 22.09 12.52 -28.20
N PRO A 212 22.36 11.22 -27.94
CA PRO A 212 21.95 10.59 -26.70
C PRO A 212 22.63 11.31 -25.54
N ARG A 213 21.83 11.98 -24.69
CA ARG A 213 22.31 12.49 -23.41
C ARG A 213 22.64 11.29 -22.54
N ILE A 214 23.92 10.93 -22.52
CA ILE A 214 24.49 10.07 -21.48
C ILE A 214 24.42 10.86 -20.18
N GLN A 215 23.25 10.81 -19.54
CA GLN A 215 23.19 11.05 -18.11
C GLN A 215 23.97 9.89 -17.49
N THR A 216 25.18 10.18 -17.04
CA THR A 216 25.81 9.38 -16.00
C THR A 216 24.93 9.52 -14.78
N VAL A 217 23.91 8.66 -14.71
CA VAL A 217 23.28 8.31 -13.44
C VAL A 217 24.43 7.79 -12.61
N GLU A 218 24.88 8.61 -11.67
CA GLU A 218 25.68 8.13 -10.56
C GLU A 218 24.76 7.16 -9.83
N VAL A 219 24.83 5.89 -10.24
CA VAL A 219 24.22 4.78 -9.52
C VAL A 219 24.99 4.72 -8.23
N LYS A 220 24.53 5.53 -7.28
CA LYS A 220 24.81 5.36 -5.88
C LYS A 220 24.23 3.99 -5.56
N THR A 221 25.09 3.00 -5.67
CA THR A 221 24.80 1.60 -5.41
C THR A 221 23.94 1.58 -4.14
N PRO A 222 22.77 0.92 -4.16
CA PRO A 222 21.97 0.78 -2.95
C PRO A 222 22.93 0.36 -1.85
N ALA A 223 22.92 1.10 -0.72
CA ALA A 223 23.78 0.78 0.40
C ALA A 223 23.58 -0.72 0.66
N ALA A 224 24.67 -1.49 0.58
CA ALA A 224 24.60 -2.96 0.58
C ALA A 224 23.66 -3.39 1.69
N PRO A 225 22.69 -4.31 1.42
CA PRO A 225 21.60 -4.60 2.34
C PRO A 225 22.19 -4.80 3.73
N LEU A 226 21.78 -3.95 4.67
CA LEU A 226 22.35 -3.87 6.01
C LEU A 226 22.44 -5.30 6.54
N ALA A 227 23.67 -5.80 6.65
CA ALA A 227 23.92 -7.22 6.90
C ALA A 227 23.08 -7.63 8.10
N ALA A 228 22.19 -8.62 7.92
CA ALA A 228 21.14 -8.95 8.88
C ALA A 228 21.74 -8.97 10.29
N SER A 229 21.35 -7.99 11.10
CA SER A 229 21.97 -7.77 12.39
C SER A 229 21.64 -8.94 13.29
N ALA A 230 22.63 -9.43 14.02
CA ALA A 230 22.45 -10.55 14.93
C ALA A 230 21.30 -10.22 15.89
N GLN A 231 20.20 -10.96 15.83
CA GLN A 231 19.05 -10.71 16.70
C GLN A 231 19.13 -11.62 17.91
N TYR A 232 18.93 -11.03 19.08
CA TYR A 232 19.05 -11.71 20.36
C TYR A 232 17.75 -11.62 21.15
N VAL A 233 17.38 -12.70 21.83
CA VAL A 233 16.18 -12.80 22.65
C VAL A 233 16.50 -13.47 23.99
N ALA A 234 15.99 -12.92 25.09
CA ALA A 234 16.00 -13.55 26.41
C ALA A 234 14.58 -13.71 26.93
N LEU A 235 14.23 -14.92 27.38
CA LEU A 235 12.98 -15.19 28.08
C LEU A 235 13.22 -15.02 29.58
N LEU A 236 12.57 -14.05 30.21
CA LEU A 236 12.73 -13.79 31.64
C LEU A 236 11.65 -14.55 32.40
N GLN A 237 12.05 -15.61 33.10
CA GLN A 237 11.16 -16.55 33.79
C GLN A 237 11.27 -16.39 35.30
N GLY A 238 10.18 -16.68 36.01
CA GLY A 238 10.16 -16.74 37.48
C GLY A 238 10.43 -18.14 38.00
N GLN A 239 10.50 -18.31 39.32
CA GLN A 239 10.72 -19.63 39.93
C GLN A 239 9.66 -20.68 39.56
N GLY A 240 8.44 -20.26 39.20
CA GLY A 240 7.38 -21.13 38.69
C GLY A 240 7.48 -21.50 37.20
N GLY A 241 8.59 -21.19 36.51
CA GLY A 241 8.85 -21.55 35.10
C GLY A 241 8.06 -20.77 34.04
N GLY A 242 7.01 -20.05 34.41
CA GLY A 242 6.23 -19.22 33.48
C GLY A 242 7.03 -18.03 32.91
N PRO A 243 6.87 -17.69 31.62
CA PRO A 243 7.49 -16.52 31.01
C PRO A 243 6.81 -15.22 31.47
N ALA A 244 7.55 -14.38 32.18
CA ALA A 244 7.05 -13.11 32.69
C ALA A 244 7.25 -11.98 31.69
N PHE A 245 8.44 -11.94 31.08
CA PHE A 245 8.83 -10.96 30.05
C PHE A 245 9.63 -11.61 28.92
N ILE A 246 9.59 -11.01 27.74
CA ILE A 246 10.49 -11.28 26.61
C ILE A 246 11.33 -10.03 26.40
N LEU A 247 12.65 -10.18 26.40
CA LEU A 247 13.60 -9.12 26.06
C LEU A 247 14.19 -9.42 24.68
N THR A 248 14.06 -8.49 23.74
CA THR A 248 14.69 -8.54 22.42
C THR A 248 15.77 -7.47 22.33
N ILE A 249 16.94 -7.80 21.79
CA ILE A 249 18.04 -6.87 21.55
C ILE A 249 18.48 -7.00 20.07
N ASP A 250 18.58 -5.85 19.39
CA ASP A 250 19.20 -5.78 18.06
C ASP A 250 20.74 -5.69 18.19
N GLY A 251 21.47 -6.58 17.52
CA GLY A 251 22.93 -6.69 17.69
C GLY A 251 23.74 -5.55 17.08
N ALA A 252 23.19 -4.80 16.12
CA ALA A 252 23.89 -3.68 15.49
C ALA A 252 23.77 -2.39 16.32
N THR A 253 22.55 -2.04 16.71
CA THR A 253 22.23 -0.80 17.45
C THR A 253 22.33 -0.98 18.96
N ARG A 254 22.23 -2.22 19.48
CA ARG A 254 22.02 -2.54 20.90
C ARG A 254 20.81 -1.79 21.49
N ASN A 255 19.81 -1.51 20.67
CA ASN A 255 18.48 -1.14 21.14
C ASN A 255 17.81 -2.39 21.72
N PHE A 256 17.16 -2.24 22.87
CA PHE A 256 16.37 -3.32 23.45
C PHE A 256 14.90 -2.95 23.59
N THR A 257 14.06 -3.98 23.50
CA THR A 257 12.62 -3.92 23.76
C THR A 257 12.26 -5.01 24.76
N VAL A 258 11.65 -4.63 25.87
CA VAL A 258 11.00 -5.56 26.82
C VAL A 258 9.52 -5.62 26.47
N ARG A 259 8.99 -6.84 26.31
CA ARG A 259 7.57 -7.14 26.25
C ARG A 259 7.13 -7.84 27.54
N LYS A 260 6.05 -7.36 28.16
CA LYS A 260 5.35 -8.02 29.28
C LYS A 260 4.45 -9.13 28.73
N VAL A 261 4.44 -10.29 29.37
CA VAL A 261 3.68 -11.47 28.90
C VAL A 261 2.81 -12.07 30.02
N GLY A 262 3.37 -12.25 31.21
CA GLY A 262 2.68 -12.88 32.34
C GLY A 262 2.89 -12.20 33.70
N ALA A 263 3.59 -11.07 33.75
CA ALA A 263 3.87 -10.34 34.98
C ALA A 263 2.78 -9.30 35.30
N THR A 264 2.00 -9.53 36.36
CA THR A 264 1.03 -8.54 36.87
C THR A 264 1.76 -7.49 37.72
N PRO A 265 1.63 -6.18 37.43
CA PRO A 265 2.21 -5.13 38.26
C PRO A 265 1.45 -4.96 39.59
N GLU A 266 2.19 -4.86 40.69
CA GLU A 266 1.62 -4.54 42.01
C GLU A 266 1.31 -3.03 42.15
N PRO A 267 0.20 -2.64 42.81
CA PRO A 267 -0.11 -1.23 43.06
C PRO A 267 1.00 -0.51 43.84
N GLY A 268 1.45 0.64 43.33
CA GLY A 268 2.53 1.43 43.96
C GLY A 268 3.92 0.82 43.81
N LYS A 269 4.10 -0.22 42.99
CA LYS A 269 5.38 -0.82 42.63
C LYS A 269 5.72 -0.57 41.17
N SER A 270 6.95 -0.90 40.79
CA SER A 270 7.43 -0.80 39.42
C SER A 270 8.41 -1.93 39.13
N PHE A 271 8.30 -2.55 37.96
CA PHE A 271 9.30 -3.52 37.51
C PHE A 271 10.50 -2.77 36.95
N GLU A 272 11.71 -3.14 37.35
CA GLU A 272 12.94 -2.56 36.82
C GLU A 272 13.83 -3.63 36.21
N LEU A 273 14.36 -3.37 35.01
CA LEU A 273 15.26 -4.28 34.31
C LEU A 273 16.71 -3.99 34.69
N TRP A 274 17.50 -5.05 34.89
CA TRP A 274 18.91 -4.99 35.27
C TRP A 274 19.78 -5.84 34.33
N LEU A 275 20.95 -5.31 34.01
CA LEU A 275 22.07 -6.01 33.39
C LEU A 275 23.02 -6.51 34.48
N ILE A 276 23.26 -7.82 34.54
CA ILE A 276 24.18 -8.47 35.50
C ILE A 276 25.24 -9.25 34.71
N SER A 277 26.51 -8.93 34.93
CA SER A 277 27.67 -9.59 34.29
C SER A 277 28.85 -9.64 35.25
N ASP A 278 29.71 -10.65 35.13
CA ASP A 278 30.99 -10.77 35.83
C ASP A 278 31.96 -9.61 35.49
N LYS A 279 31.79 -8.99 34.32
CA LYS A 279 32.58 -7.83 33.88
C LYS A 279 32.14 -6.52 34.55
N LEU A 280 31.02 -6.51 35.27
CA LEU A 280 30.45 -5.31 35.90
C LEU A 280 30.57 -5.42 37.43
N PRO A 281 31.08 -4.39 38.13
CA PRO A 281 31.29 -4.45 39.58
C PRO A 281 29.99 -4.46 40.40
N ARG A 282 28.85 -4.10 39.79
CA ARG A 282 27.51 -4.18 40.36
C ARG A 282 26.46 -4.25 39.25
N PRO A 283 25.24 -4.76 39.51
CA PRO A 283 24.12 -4.68 38.58
C PRO A 283 23.89 -3.27 38.06
N ARG A 284 23.55 -3.15 36.78
CA ARG A 284 23.26 -1.87 36.12
C ARG A 284 21.77 -1.81 35.78
N SER A 285 21.10 -0.76 36.23
CA SER A 285 19.72 -0.48 35.81
C SER A 285 19.68 -0.17 34.31
N LEU A 286 18.74 -0.81 33.63
CA LEU A 286 18.29 -0.48 32.28
C LEU A 286 16.94 0.27 32.32
N GLY A 287 16.50 0.67 33.51
CA GLY A 287 15.33 1.48 33.78
C GLY A 287 14.04 0.69 34.01
N VAL A 288 13.04 1.43 34.49
CA VAL A 288 11.69 0.91 34.76
C VAL A 288 11.00 0.47 33.47
N ILE A 289 10.40 -0.72 33.54
CA ILE A 289 9.49 -1.29 32.55
C ILE A 289 8.11 -0.63 32.77
N GLY A 290 7.55 -0.06 31.71
CA GLY A 290 6.32 0.73 31.78
C GLY A 290 5.06 -0.08 32.12
N ALA A 291 3.96 0.64 32.34
CA ALA A 291 2.65 0.04 32.61
C ALA A 291 2.12 -0.78 31.43
N GLY A 292 2.33 -0.31 30.19
CA GLY A 292 1.92 -1.01 28.96
C GLY A 292 2.72 -2.28 28.65
N ASP A 293 2.40 -2.90 27.52
CA ASP A 293 2.97 -4.20 27.14
C ASP A 293 4.41 -4.14 26.66
N PHE A 294 4.85 -2.98 26.15
CA PHE A 294 6.19 -2.80 25.58
C PHE A 294 6.95 -1.65 26.24
N THR A 295 8.26 -1.79 26.34
CA THR A 295 9.19 -0.71 26.75
C THR A 295 10.49 -0.86 25.97
N ALA A 296 10.82 0.13 25.15
CA ALA A 296 12.05 0.16 24.36
C ALA A 296 12.97 1.29 24.81
N ARG A 297 14.28 1.03 24.94
CA ARG A 297 15.29 2.05 25.33
C ARG A 297 16.66 1.79 24.67
N PRO A 298 17.39 2.84 24.25
CA PRO A 298 18.72 2.72 23.64
C PRO A 298 19.86 2.68 24.68
N LEU A 299 19.67 2.02 25.84
CA LEU A 299 20.64 2.07 26.95
C LEU A 299 21.78 1.03 26.88
N LEU A 300 21.66 0.00 26.04
CA LEU A 300 22.73 -1.01 25.88
C LEU A 300 23.79 -0.62 24.84
N ALA A 301 23.56 0.46 24.06
CA ALA A 301 24.51 0.99 23.08
C ALA A 301 25.88 1.37 23.69
N SER A 302 25.89 1.80 24.95
CA SER A 302 27.08 2.21 25.71
C SER A 302 27.87 1.07 26.36
N TYR A 303 27.41 -0.18 26.23
CA TYR A 303 28.11 -1.37 26.72
C TYR A 303 28.74 -2.15 25.56
N ASP A 304 29.86 -2.82 25.84
CA ASP A 304 30.50 -3.74 24.90
C ASP A 304 29.59 -4.94 24.60
N ALA A 305 29.60 -5.39 23.34
CA ALA A 305 28.73 -6.49 22.89
C ALA A 305 28.98 -7.80 23.67
N GLU A 306 30.23 -8.10 24.03
CA GLU A 306 30.57 -9.28 24.85
C GLU A 306 29.91 -9.24 26.23
N VAL A 307 29.88 -8.06 26.87
CA VAL A 307 29.24 -7.86 28.18
C VAL A 307 27.73 -8.06 28.07
N VAL A 308 27.10 -7.52 27.02
CA VAL A 308 25.66 -7.67 26.76
C VAL A 308 25.28 -9.13 26.46
N ASN A 309 26.08 -9.82 25.64
CA ASN A 309 25.80 -11.19 25.20
C ASN A 309 26.04 -12.24 26.29
N SER A 310 27.01 -12.02 27.18
CA SER A 310 27.30 -12.92 28.31
C SER A 310 26.47 -12.63 29.57
N ALA A 311 25.78 -11.49 29.62
CA ALA A 311 25.01 -11.07 30.78
C ALA A 311 23.80 -11.97 31.09
N THR A 312 23.41 -11.93 32.37
CA THR A 312 22.09 -12.34 32.83
C THR A 312 21.24 -11.09 32.99
N PHE A 313 20.05 -11.11 32.38
CA PHE A 313 19.07 -10.05 32.53
C PHE A 313 18.11 -10.44 33.66
N ALA A 314 17.80 -9.48 34.52
CA ALA A 314 17.01 -9.68 35.73
C ALA A 314 15.94 -8.58 35.87
N VAL A 315 14.78 -8.94 36.40
CA VAL A 315 13.72 -7.98 36.76
C VAL A 315 13.46 -8.09 38.26
N THR A 316 13.41 -6.93 38.92
CA THR A 316 13.06 -6.79 40.34
C THR A 316 11.73 -6.07 40.50
N ILE A 317 11.13 -6.18 41.70
CA ILE A 317 9.95 -5.40 42.08
C ILE A 317 10.41 -4.26 42.97
N GLU A 318 10.50 -3.07 42.39
CA GLU A 318 10.92 -1.86 43.07
C GLU A 318 9.70 -1.05 43.54
N GLN A 319 9.95 -0.04 44.37
CA GLN A 319 8.97 1.00 44.67
C GLN A 319 8.54 1.79 43.41
N ALA A 320 7.45 2.56 43.50
CA ALA A 320 6.98 3.41 42.42
C ALA A 320 8.11 4.30 41.86
N GLY A 321 8.38 4.20 40.55
CA GLY A 321 9.45 4.94 39.87
C GLY A 321 10.81 4.24 39.84
N GLY A 322 10.95 3.07 40.47
CA GLY A 322 12.17 2.25 40.45
C GLY A 322 13.11 2.47 41.64
N SER A 323 14.31 1.91 41.51
CA SER A 323 15.41 2.03 42.46
C SER A 323 15.82 3.49 42.64
N PRO A 324 15.98 3.99 43.89
CA PRO A 324 16.27 5.40 44.14
C PRO A 324 17.77 5.74 43.92
N ASN A 325 18.64 4.74 43.86
CA ASN A 325 20.09 4.89 43.82
C ASN A 325 20.76 4.06 42.71
N GLY A 326 19.98 3.46 41.80
CA GLY A 326 20.47 2.56 40.76
C GLY A 326 21.13 1.30 41.31
N GLN A 327 20.62 0.78 42.43
CA GLN A 327 20.93 -0.55 42.98
C GLN A 327 19.62 -1.29 43.30
N PRO A 328 19.49 -2.59 43.02
CA PRO A 328 18.29 -3.36 43.35
C PRO A 328 17.87 -3.18 44.83
N THR A 329 16.62 -2.80 45.09
CA THR A 329 16.10 -2.77 46.47
C THR A 329 15.44 -4.08 46.87
N SER A 330 15.08 -4.93 45.89
CA SER A 330 14.58 -6.28 46.10
C SER A 330 15.39 -7.32 45.31
N ALA A 331 15.19 -8.60 45.65
CA ALA A 331 15.79 -9.71 44.92
C ALA A 331 15.15 -9.85 43.51
N PRO A 332 15.92 -10.31 42.50
CA PRO A 332 15.36 -10.66 41.19
C PRO A 332 14.20 -11.66 41.30
N VAL A 333 13.05 -11.28 40.78
CA VAL A 333 11.84 -12.14 40.70
C VAL A 333 11.75 -12.89 39.39
N PHE A 334 12.32 -12.31 38.32
CA PHE A 334 12.43 -12.93 37.00
C PHE A 334 13.85 -12.78 36.48
N SER A 335 14.36 -13.78 35.77
CA SER A 335 15.67 -13.69 35.12
C SER A 335 15.78 -14.58 33.89
N GLY A 336 16.76 -14.29 33.04
CA GLY A 336 17.05 -15.06 31.84
C GLY A 336 18.39 -14.69 31.22
N LYS A 337 18.93 -15.57 30.39
CA LYS A 337 20.12 -15.29 29.57
C LYS A 337 19.72 -15.00 28.13
N LEU A 338 20.60 -14.30 27.44
CA LEU A 338 20.44 -13.94 26.04
C LEU A 338 20.73 -15.15 25.15
N ILE A 339 19.90 -15.34 24.12
CA ILE A 339 20.02 -16.39 23.10
C ILE A 339 20.04 -15.69 21.74
N GLU A 340 21.01 -16.03 20.90
CA GLU A 340 21.07 -15.56 19.51
C GLU A 340 20.04 -16.32 18.67
N THR A 341 19.08 -15.62 18.07
CA THR A 341 17.99 -16.21 17.28
C THR A 341 18.23 -16.12 15.78
N VAL A 342 19.06 -15.17 15.33
CA VAL A 342 19.50 -15.02 13.94
C VAL A 342 20.99 -14.66 13.95
N PRO A 343 21.90 -15.51 13.45
CA PRO A 343 23.31 -15.18 13.32
C PRO A 343 23.54 -14.04 12.32
N PRO A 344 24.60 -13.22 12.48
CA PRO A 344 24.88 -12.14 11.54
C PRO A 344 25.21 -12.70 10.16
N ALA A 345 24.69 -12.06 9.11
CA ALA A 345 24.95 -12.47 7.74
C ALA A 345 26.47 -12.47 7.44
N GLN A 346 27.05 -13.64 7.20
CA GLN A 346 28.47 -13.76 6.88
C GLN A 346 28.77 -13.03 5.56
N PRO A 347 29.86 -12.23 5.48
CA PRO A 347 30.25 -11.58 4.24
C PRO A 347 30.52 -12.62 3.15
N GLN A 348 29.72 -12.63 2.10
CA GLN A 348 29.98 -13.48 0.94
C GLN A 348 31.31 -13.06 0.32
N ALA A 349 32.25 -14.01 0.25
CA ALA A 349 33.55 -13.77 -0.39
C ALA A 349 33.34 -13.36 -1.86
N PRO A 350 34.08 -12.36 -2.37
CA PRO A 350 33.87 -11.88 -3.73
C PRO A 350 34.14 -13.01 -4.73
N ALA A 351 33.17 -13.26 -5.61
CA ALA A 351 33.31 -14.21 -6.69
C ALA A 351 34.56 -13.86 -7.52
N GLN A 352 35.47 -14.83 -7.69
CA GLN A 352 36.61 -14.65 -8.59
C GLN A 352 36.11 -14.57 -10.04
N LYS A 353 36.86 -13.78 -10.81
CA LYS A 353 36.42 -13.10 -12.03
C LYS A 353 36.29 -14.01 -13.26
#